data_AF-A0A9N9DBE2-F1
#
_entry.id   AF-A0A9N9DBE2-F1
#
_cell.length_a   1.000
_cell.length_b   1.000
_cell.length_c   1.000
_cell.angle_alpha   90.00
_cell.angle_beta   90.00
_cell.angle_gamma   90.00
#
_symmetry.space_group_name_H-M   'P 1'
#
loop_
_entity.id
_entity.type
_entity.pdbx_description
1 polymer ?
#
loop_
_entity_poly.entity_id
_entity_poly.type
_entity_poly.pdbx_seq_one_letter_code
_entity_poly.pdbx_strand_id
1 'polypeptide(L)'
;TLFISGLRSDYVTPKIHPTIKTFFPDSIIVELDTGHWVHSEKPLEFATIVTDFLKTNTLIDSTISKLPWRFSGAKTSSRKNLEKKLPPLFPPGPECWPLLDDEVARI
;
A
#
# COMPACT_ATOMS: atom_id res chain seq x y z
N THR A 1 -10.57 6.76 -7.72
CA THR A 1 -9.80 6.76 -6.44
C THR A 1 -10.57 5.99 -5.39
N LEU A 2 -9.91 5.27 -4.48
CA LEU A 2 -10.57 4.52 -3.40
C LEU A 2 -10.25 5.14 -2.04
N PHE A 3 -11.29 5.39 -1.25
CA PHE A 3 -11.22 5.81 0.14
C PHE A 3 -11.75 4.69 1.04
N ILE A 4 -10.98 4.31 2.05
CA ILE A 4 -11.38 3.33 3.06
C ILE A 4 -11.37 4.03 4.41
N SER A 5 -12.50 4.02 5.11
CA SER A 5 -12.64 4.63 6.44
C SER A 5 -13.23 3.65 7.45
N GLY A 6 -12.91 3.88 8.72
CA GLY A 6 -13.51 3.16 9.84
C GLY A 6 -14.75 3.88 10.37
N LEU A 7 -15.86 3.16 10.59
CA LEU A 7 -17.11 3.67 11.16
C LEU A 7 -16.94 4.22 12.57
N ARG A 8 -15.98 3.68 13.34
CA ARG A 8 -15.64 4.15 14.69
C ARG A 8 -14.57 5.25 14.68
N SER A 9 -14.19 5.75 13.50
CA SER A 9 -13.18 6.78 13.34
C SER A 9 -13.82 8.12 12.97
N ASP A 10 -13.55 9.15 13.76
CA ASP A 10 -14.10 10.50 13.55
C ASP A 10 -13.45 11.27 12.38
N TYR A 11 -12.51 10.65 11.66
CA TYR A 11 -11.78 11.30 10.57
C TYR A 11 -12.60 11.47 9.30
N VAL A 12 -13.43 10.47 8.97
CA VAL A 12 -14.26 10.49 7.76
C VAL A 12 -15.70 10.34 8.20
N THR A 13 -16.31 11.48 8.52
CA THR A 13 -17.73 11.56 8.85
C THR A 13 -18.55 11.60 7.55
N PRO A 14 -19.79 11.07 7.52
CA PRO A 14 -20.72 11.17 6.38
C PRO A 14 -20.87 12.58 5.78
N LYS A 15 -20.69 13.61 6.60
CA LYS A 15 -20.74 15.03 6.20
C LYS A 15 -19.60 15.45 5.24
N ILE A 16 -18.48 14.72 5.24
CA ILE A 16 -17.27 15.03 4.45
C ILE A 16 -17.32 14.38 3.06
N HIS A 17 -18.16 13.35 2.86
CA HIS A 17 -18.36 12.66 1.59
C HIS A 17 -18.69 13.59 0.41
N PRO A 18 -19.58 14.62 0.53
CA PRO A 18 -19.82 15.55 -0.58
C PRO A 18 -18.57 16.36 -0.95
N THR A 19 -17.78 16.77 0.04
CA THR A 19 -16.51 17.47 -0.18
C THR A 19 -15.51 16.58 -0.91
N ILE A 20 -15.36 15.32 -0.49
CA ILE A 20 -14.49 14.34 -1.15
C ILE A 20 -14.92 14.13 -2.60
N LYS A 21 -16.24 14.01 -2.87
CA LYS A 21 -16.77 13.87 -4.23
C LYS A 21 -16.56 15.11 -5.10
N THR A 22 -16.45 16.30 -4.50
CA THR A 22 -16.15 17.53 -5.23
C THR A 22 -14.72 17.54 -5.76
N PHE A 23 -13.76 17.08 -4.95
CA PHE A 23 -12.36 16.98 -5.37
C PHE A 23 -12.05 15.73 -6.19
N PHE A 24 -12.74 14.63 -5.90
CA PHE A 24 -12.55 13.32 -6.54
C PHE A 24 -13.91 12.80 -7.02
N PRO A 25 -14.38 13.21 -8.21
CA PRO A 25 -15.71 12.83 -8.72
C PRO A 25 -15.87 11.32 -8.89
N ASP A 26 -14.83 10.63 -9.36
CA ASP A 26 -14.80 9.17 -9.54
C ASP A 26 -14.22 8.44 -8.31
N SER A 27 -14.60 8.91 -7.12
CA SER A 27 -14.19 8.29 -5.86
C SER A 27 -15.18 7.22 -5.40
N ILE A 28 -14.62 6.10 -4.92
CA ILE A 28 -15.35 5.05 -4.23
C ILE A 28 -15.01 5.19 -2.75
N ILE A 29 -16.03 5.25 -1.89
CA ILE A 29 -15.87 5.36 -0.45
C ILE A 29 -16.42 4.08 0.18
N VAL A 30 -15.59 3.37 0.94
CA VAL A 30 -15.93 2.14 1.64
C VAL A 30 -15.74 2.34 3.13
N GLU A 31 -16.77 2.05 3.90
CA GLU A 31 -16.77 2.14 5.35
C GLU A 31 -16.67 0.74 5.95
N LEU A 32 -15.78 0.56 6.92
CA LEU A 32 -15.57 -0.69 7.64
C LEU A 32 -15.85 -0.48 9.12
N ASP A 33 -16.36 -1.49 9.82
CA ASP A 33 -16.57 -1.42 11.27
C ASP A 33 -15.25 -1.55 12.04
N THR A 34 -14.42 -0.51 11.95
CA THR A 34 -13.10 -0.40 12.56
C THR A 34 -12.89 0.99 13.15
N GLY A 35 -11.91 1.12 14.04
CA GLY A 35 -11.39 2.39 14.52
C GLY A 35 -10.45 3.05 13.51
N HIS A 36 -9.42 3.72 14.03
CA HIS A 36 -8.49 4.50 13.21
C HIS A 36 -7.54 3.63 12.36
N TRP A 37 -7.24 2.41 12.82
CA TRP A 37 -6.25 1.53 12.18
C TRP A 37 -6.95 0.39 11.44
N VAL A 38 -7.65 0.73 10.37
CA VAL A 38 -8.42 -0.21 9.54
C VAL A 38 -7.61 -1.45 9.15
N HIS A 39 -6.35 -1.23 8.74
CA HIS A 39 -5.41 -2.28 8.33
C HIS A 39 -5.03 -3.23 9.47
N SER A 40 -4.95 -2.75 10.70
CA SER A 40 -4.55 -3.54 11.87
C SER A 40 -5.74 -4.28 12.48
N GLU A 41 -6.92 -3.66 12.48
CA GLU A 41 -8.13 -4.27 13.03
C GLU A 41 -8.72 -5.33 12.10
N LYS A 42 -8.79 -5.03 10.79
CA LYS A 42 -9.38 -5.92 9.78
C LYS A 42 -8.48 -6.05 8.55
N PRO A 43 -7.33 -6.74 8.68
CA PRO A 43 -6.38 -6.89 7.58
C PRO A 43 -6.97 -7.63 6.37
N LEU A 44 -7.83 -8.63 6.60
CA LEU A 44 -8.40 -9.45 5.52
C LEU A 44 -9.43 -8.68 4.67
N GLU A 45 -10.35 -7.97 5.31
CA GLU A 45 -11.34 -7.14 4.62
C GLU A 45 -10.64 -6.02 3.84
N PHE A 46 -9.68 -5.34 4.49
CA PHE A 46 -8.86 -4.31 3.84
C PHE A 46 -8.14 -4.84 2.59
N ALA A 47 -7.43 -5.97 2.71
CA ALA A 47 -6.69 -6.57 1.61
C ALA A 47 -7.62 -6.96 0.45
N THR A 48 -8.79 -7.52 0.75
CA THR A 48 -9.78 -7.90 -0.26
C THR A 48 -10.22 -6.68 -1.07
N ILE A 49 -10.64 -5.61 -0.39
CA ILE A 49 -11.08 -4.36 -1.02
C ILE A 49 -9.99 -3.75 -1.91
N VAL A 50 -8.74 -3.70 -1.42
CA VAL A 50 -7.63 -3.18 -2.21
C VAL A 50 -7.35 -4.05 -3.42
N THR A 51 -7.34 -5.38 -3.27
CA THR A 51 -7.10 -6.28 -4.41
C THR A 51 -8.19 -6.17 -5.46
N ASP A 52 -9.44 -6.03 -5.07
CA ASP A 52 -10.56 -5.91 -6.00
C ASP A 52 -10.56 -4.55 -6.71
N PHE A 53 -10.18 -3.49 -6.01
CA PHE A 53 -9.95 -2.17 -6.62
C PHE A 53 -8.83 -2.22 -7.66
N LEU A 54 -7.72 -2.90 -7.36
CA LEU A 54 -6.61 -3.05 -8.31
C LEU A 54 -7.01 -3.90 -9.53
N LYS A 55 -7.69 -5.03 -9.33
CA LYS A 55 -8.19 -5.91 -10.42
C LYS A 55 -9.09 -5.15 -11.40
N THR A 56 -9.97 -4.30 -10.87
CA THR A 56 -10.88 -3.48 -11.67
C THR A 56 -10.12 -2.52 -12.58
N ASN A 57 -8.95 -2.05 -12.14
CA ASN A 57 -8.10 -1.14 -12.90
C ASN A 57 -7.07 -1.87 -13.79
N THR A 58 -6.86 -3.19 -13.61
CA THR A 58 -5.88 -4.00 -14.35
C THR A 58 -6.46 -4.82 -15.50
N LEU A 59 -7.34 -4.23 -16.32
CA LEU A 59 -7.59 -4.77 -17.68
C LEU A 59 -6.29 -4.89 -18.52
N ILE A 60 -5.20 -4.25 -18.07
CA ILE A 60 -3.85 -4.33 -18.61
C ILE A 60 -3.13 -5.68 -18.42
N ASP A 61 -3.61 -6.58 -17.55
CA ASP A 61 -2.92 -7.88 -17.30
C ASP A 61 -3.04 -8.85 -18.51
N SER A 62 -4.09 -8.69 -19.32
CA SER A 62 -4.23 -9.37 -20.62
C SER A 62 -3.20 -8.91 -21.66
N THR A 63 -2.62 -7.72 -21.49
CA THR A 63 -1.61 -7.14 -22.38
C THR A 63 -0.19 -7.46 -21.90
N ILE A 64 0.04 -7.46 -20.59
CA ILE A 64 1.35 -7.76 -19.98
C ILE A 64 1.69 -9.25 -20.06
N SER A 65 0.69 -10.15 -20.04
CA SER A 65 0.90 -11.59 -20.29
C SER A 65 1.43 -11.92 -21.69
N LYS A 66 1.30 -11.02 -22.66
CA LYS A 66 1.85 -11.16 -24.02
C LYS A 66 3.27 -10.60 -24.17
N LEU A 67 3.86 -10.04 -23.11
CA LEU A 67 5.20 -9.48 -23.20
C LEU A 67 6.27 -10.60 -23.13
N PRO A 68 7.20 -10.64 -24.09
CA PRO A 68 8.18 -11.73 -24.23
C PRO A 68 9.23 -11.80 -23.09
N TRP A 69 9.26 -10.83 -22.17
CA TRP A 69 10.31 -10.73 -21.12
C TRP A 69 9.96 -11.44 -19.80
N ARG A 70 8.74 -12.00 -19.63
CA ARG A 70 8.46 -12.87 -18.47
C ARG A 70 9.16 -14.22 -18.69
N PHE A 71 10.30 -14.37 -18.05
CA PHE A 71 11.10 -15.59 -18.00
C PHE A 71 10.24 -16.81 -17.64
N SER A 72 9.94 -17.61 -18.65
CA SER A 72 9.56 -19.00 -18.45
C SER A 72 10.75 -19.75 -17.85
N GLY A 73 10.55 -20.31 -16.65
CA GLY A 73 11.35 -21.42 -16.17
C GLY A 73 12.45 -21.08 -15.17
N ALA A 74 12.09 -21.00 -13.89
CA ALA A 74 12.98 -21.48 -12.84
C ALA A 74 12.41 -22.80 -12.33
N LYS A 75 12.87 -23.92 -12.90
CA LYS A 75 12.71 -25.24 -12.31
C LYS A 75 13.37 -25.18 -10.93
N THR A 76 12.59 -25.29 -9.85
CA THR A 76 13.11 -25.39 -8.48
C THR A 76 13.76 -26.76 -8.30
N SER A 77 14.99 -26.92 -8.79
CA SER A 77 15.85 -28.02 -8.42
C SER A 77 16.44 -27.73 -7.04
N SER A 78 16.00 -28.50 -6.06
CA SER A 78 16.66 -28.81 -4.79
C SER A 78 18.07 -28.22 -4.69
N ARG A 79 18.21 -27.09 -4.00
CA ARG A 79 19.49 -26.63 -3.47
C ARG A 79 19.37 -26.57 -1.96
N LYS A 80 20.02 -27.55 -1.34
CA LYS A 80 20.37 -27.60 0.06
C LYS A 80 20.98 -26.26 0.49
N ASN A 81 20.57 -25.82 1.67
CA ASN A 81 21.30 -25.00 2.62
C ASN A 81 22.18 -23.87 2.05
N LEU A 82 21.62 -22.66 2.07
CA LEU A 82 22.42 -21.43 2.16
C LEU A 82 21.56 -20.38 2.85
N GLU A 83 21.69 -20.31 4.18
CA GLU A 83 21.27 -19.15 4.98
C GLU A 83 21.99 -17.90 4.45
N LYS A 84 21.43 -17.29 3.41
CA LYS A 84 21.74 -15.91 3.06
C LYS A 84 20.91 -15.05 4.00
N LYS A 85 21.54 -14.60 5.08
CA LYS A 85 21.04 -13.50 5.92
C LYS A 85 20.57 -12.37 5.00
N LEU A 86 19.26 -12.16 4.92
CA LEU A 86 18.69 -10.96 4.35
C LEU A 86 19.16 -9.78 5.22
N PRO A 87 19.62 -8.66 4.63
CA PRO A 87 19.95 -7.48 5.42
C PRO A 87 18.68 -6.98 6.14
N PRO A 88 18.81 -6.45 7.37
CA PRO A 88 17.66 -5.96 8.12
C PRO A 88 16.98 -4.83 7.35
N LEU A 89 15.64 -4.90 7.24
CA LEU A 89 14.80 -3.94 6.51
C LEU A 89 14.73 -2.54 7.16
N PHE A 90 15.50 -2.30 8.22
CA PHE A 90 15.58 -1.00 8.89
C PHE A 90 17.04 -0.73 9.29
N PRO A 91 17.60 0.46 8.98
CA PRO A 91 18.94 0.82 9.43
C PRO A 91 18.95 0.99 10.97
N PRO A 92 19.99 0.51 11.67
CA PRO A 92 20.14 0.74 13.10
C PRO A 92 20.63 2.16 13.39
N GLY A 93 19.85 2.91 14.17
CA GLY A 93 20.33 4.04 14.99
C GLY A 93 20.87 5.29 14.27
N PRO A 94 20.90 6.45 14.96
CA PRO A 94 21.20 7.73 14.35
C PRO A 94 22.71 7.98 14.33
N GLU A 95 23.46 7.23 13.53
CA GLU A 95 24.92 7.47 13.38
C GLU A 95 25.38 7.64 11.93
N CYS A 96 24.43 7.75 10.99
CA CYS A 96 24.74 7.97 9.57
C CYS A 96 23.80 9.00 8.95
N TRP A 97 24.00 10.28 9.29
CA TRP A 97 23.63 11.37 8.39
C TRP A 97 24.90 12.16 8.09
N PRO A 98 25.31 12.29 6.81
CA PRO A 98 26.39 13.20 6.46
C PRO A 98 25.93 14.63 6.73
N LEU A 99 26.78 15.37 7.46
CA LEU A 99 26.72 16.81 7.66
C LEU A 99 26.25 17.52 6.39
N LEU A 100 25.01 18.00 6.42
CA LEU A 100 24.47 18.97 5.48
C LEU A 100 24.05 20.17 6.34
N ASP A 101 24.66 21.32 6.04
CA ASP A 101 24.81 22.49 6.90
C ASP A 101 23.54 22.97 7.63
N ASP A 102 23.77 23.40 8.87
CA ASP A 102 22.84 23.94 9.87
C ASP A 102 22.23 25.31 9.50
N GLU A 103 21.51 25.44 8.38
CA GLU A 103 20.84 26.72 8.06
C GLU A 103 19.45 26.63 7.42
N VAL A 104 18.63 25.60 7.72
CA VAL A 104 17.21 25.59 7.29
C VAL A 104 16.23 25.05 8.34
N ALA A 105 16.57 25.07 9.63
CA ALA A 105 15.65 24.68 10.71
C ALA A 105 15.15 25.89 11.53
N ARG A 106 14.92 27.03 10.87
CA ARG A 106 14.32 28.20 11.49
C ARG A 106 13.48 29.03 10.52
N ILE A 107 12.40 28.42 10.00
CA ILE A 107 11.13 29.04 9.57
C ILE A 107 10.04 28.00 9.76
#